data_AF-K2EEZ8-F1
#
_entry.id   AF-K2EEZ8-F1
#
_cell.length_a   1.000
_cell.length_b   1.000
_cell.length_c   1.000
_cell.angle_alpha   90.00
_cell.angle_beta   90.00
_cell.angle_gamma   90.00
#
_symmetry.space_group_name_H-M   'P 1'
#
loop_
_entity.id
_entity.type
_entity.pdbx_description
1 polymer ?
#
loop_
_entity_poly.entity_id
_entity_poly.type
_entity_poly.pdbx_seq_one_letter_code
_entity_poly.pdbx_strand_id
1 'polypeptide(L)'
;TDNFWNAGRYNAIFYLLKDLVPGDEVVVFYQNKRYDYIVSESKIVNPDDVSHIVDAQNAGEETLILQTCWPPGTTFQRLLVFAKPK
;
A
#
# COMPACT_ATOMS: atom_id res chain seq x y z
N THR A 1 -7.78 -6.17 22.32
CA THR A 1 -7.34 -4.99 23.08
C THR A 1 -6.78 -3.99 22.09
N ASP A 2 -7.70 -3.27 21.43
CA ASP A 2 -7.40 -2.22 20.45
C ASP A 2 -7.28 -0.91 21.21
N ASN A 3 -6.04 -0.43 21.40
CA ASN A 3 -5.80 0.81 22.13
C ASN A 3 -4.92 1.73 21.29
N PHE A 4 -5.45 2.92 20.97
CA PHE A 4 -4.84 3.98 20.14
C PHE A 4 -3.44 4.41 20.61
N TRP A 5 -3.14 4.19 21.90
CA TRP A 5 -1.84 4.48 22.52
C TRP A 5 -0.70 3.52 22.11
N ASN A 6 -1.02 2.36 21.53
CA ASN A 6 0.00 1.44 20.99
C ASN A 6 0.41 1.77 19.55
N ALA A 7 -0.22 2.74 18.88
CA ALA A 7 0.17 3.17 17.53
C ALA A 7 1.59 3.78 17.48
N GLY A 8 2.07 4.33 18.60
CA GLY A 8 3.47 4.77 18.74
C GLY A 8 4.48 3.63 18.96
N ARG A 9 4.01 2.41 19.27
CA ARG A 9 4.84 1.25 19.61
C ARG A 9 4.83 0.16 18.53
N TYR A 10 3.77 0.08 17.73
CA TYR A 10 3.74 -0.70 16.49
C TYR A 10 4.19 0.16 15.33
N ASN A 11 5.49 0.13 15.03
CA ASN A 11 6.12 0.46 13.74
C ASN A 11 5.16 1.01 12.67
N ALA A 12 4.80 2.29 12.80
CA ALA A 12 3.92 3.03 11.89
C ALA A 12 4.65 3.37 10.58
N ILE A 13 5.52 2.47 10.09
CA ILE A 13 6.39 2.67 8.92
C ILE A 13 5.54 2.99 7.69
N PHE A 14 4.37 2.34 7.58
CA PHE A 14 3.41 2.55 6.50
C PHE A 14 2.19 3.41 6.88
N TYR A 15 2.22 4.10 8.03
CA TYR A 15 1.16 5.05 8.39
C TYR A 15 1.06 6.20 7.39
N LEU A 16 2.21 6.67 6.90
CA LEU A 16 2.31 7.78 5.94
C LEU A 16 1.96 7.37 4.50
N LEU A 17 1.68 6.09 4.22
CA LEU A 17 1.21 5.68 2.87
C LEU A 17 -0.07 6.41 2.46
N LYS A 18 -0.89 6.84 3.43
CA LYS A 18 -2.11 7.63 3.20
C LYS A 18 -1.84 8.99 2.57
N ASP A 19 -0.62 9.50 2.69
CA ASP A 19 -0.23 10.82 2.21
C ASP A 19 0.36 10.77 0.79
N LEU A 20 0.59 9.56 0.24
CA LEU A 20 1.05 9.39 -1.14
C LEU A 20 -0.05 9.78 -2.13
N VAL A 21 0.34 10.55 -3.14
CA VAL A 21 -0.53 11.04 -4.21
C VAL A 21 -0.06 10.57 -5.58
N PRO A 22 -0.94 10.54 -6.60
CA PRO A 22 -0.53 10.19 -7.96
C PRO A 22 0.62 11.08 -8.45
N GLY A 23 1.67 10.45 -8.98
CA GLY A 23 2.90 11.12 -9.42
C GLY A 23 4.07 10.99 -8.44
N ASP A 24 3.85 10.58 -7.19
CA ASP A 24 4.94 10.33 -6.24
C ASP A 24 5.81 9.13 -6.67
N GLU A 25 7.11 9.18 -6.40
CA GLU A 25 8.05 8.10 -6.74
C GLU A 25 8.18 7.08 -5.60
N VAL A 26 8.19 5.80 -5.96
CA VAL A 26 8.49 4.67 -5.05
C VAL A 26 9.66 3.88 -5.61
N VAL A 27 10.72 3.73 -4.80
CA VAL A 27 11.94 3.00 -5.21
C VAL A 27 12.07 1.71 -4.40
N VAL A 28 12.10 0.59 -5.09
CA VAL A 28 12.29 -0.75 -4.50
C VAL A 28 13.66 -1.28 -4.89
N PHE A 29 14.41 -1.77 -3.91
CA PHE A 29 15.68 -2.47 -4.13
C PHE A 29 15.49 -3.95 -3.82
N TYR A 30 15.70 -4.81 -4.82
CA TYR A 30 15.56 -6.26 -4.67
C TYR A 30 16.63 -6.97 -5.49
N GLN A 31 17.35 -7.93 -4.87
CA GLN A 31 18.44 -8.69 -5.51
C GLN A 31 19.46 -7.80 -6.25
N ASN A 32 19.95 -6.74 -5.59
CA ASN A 32 20.88 -5.74 -6.17
C ASN A 32 20.34 -5.00 -7.41
N LYS A 33 19.05 -5.12 -7.73
CA LYS A 33 18.39 -4.36 -8.78
C LYS A 33 17.48 -3.28 -8.18
N ARG A 34 17.50 -2.10 -8.79
CA ARG A 34 16.63 -0.97 -8.48
C ARG A 34 15.41 -1.01 -9.39
N TYR A 35 14.24 -0.80 -8.81
CA TYR A 35 12.95 -0.73 -9.49
C TYR A 35 12.29 0.59 -9.10
N ASP A 36 12.04 1.45 -10.08
CA ASP A 36 11.42 2.75 -9.88
C ASP A 36 9.96 2.68 -10.33
N TYR A 37 9.05 3.12 -9.46
CA TYR A 37 7.62 3.15 -9.71
C TYR A 37 7.06 4.56 -9.48
N ILE A 38 5.94 4.86 -10.12
CA ILE A 38 5.16 6.08 -9.94
C ILE A 38 3.79 5.69 -9.39
N VAL A 39 3.37 6.33 -8.29
CA VAL A 39 2.05 6.16 -7.70
C VAL A 39 0.98 6.57 -8.72
N SER A 40 -0.01 5.70 -8.92
CA SER A 40 -1.13 5.93 -9.84
C SER A 40 -2.43 6.28 -9.12
N GLU A 41 -2.74 5.57 -8.02
CA GLU A 41 -3.95 5.80 -7.22
C GLU A 41 -3.85 5.16 -5.84
N SER A 42 -4.79 5.50 -4.95
CA SER A 42 -4.99 4.84 -3.66
C SER A 42 -6.47 4.54 -3.41
N LYS A 43 -6.77 3.44 -2.71
CA LYS A 43 -8.13 2.98 -2.41
C LYS A 43 -8.23 2.44 -0.99
N ILE A 44 -9.37 2.70 -0.35
CA ILE A 44 -9.74 2.04 0.92
C ILE A 44 -10.72 0.94 0.59
N VAL A 45 -10.40 -0.29 0.99
CA VAL A 45 -11.15 -1.49 0.65
C VAL A 45 -11.50 -2.29 1.90
N ASN A 46 -12.49 -3.18 1.77
CA ASN A 46 -12.79 -4.12 2.84
C ASN A 46 -11.63 -5.13 3.01
N PRO A 47 -11.39 -5.65 4.22
CA PRO A 47 -10.25 -6.54 4.48
C PRO A 47 -10.28 -7.83 3.64
N ASP A 48 -11.48 -8.29 3.29
CA ASP A 48 -11.71 -9.51 2.52
C ASP A 48 -11.77 -9.25 1.01
N ASP A 49 -11.66 -7.99 0.57
CA ASP A 49 -11.72 -7.62 -0.84
C ASP A 49 -10.34 -7.76 -1.50
N VAL A 50 -10.11 -8.95 -2.07
CA VAL A 50 -8.88 -9.30 -2.78
C VAL A 50 -8.96 -9.05 -4.29
N SER A 51 -10.10 -8.57 -4.80
CA SER A 51 -10.35 -8.40 -6.24
C SER A 51 -9.27 -7.55 -6.92
N HIS A 52 -8.90 -6.43 -6.29
CA HIS A 52 -7.87 -5.52 -6.79
C HIS A 52 -6.49 -6.16 -6.99
N ILE A 53 -6.13 -7.16 -6.17
CA ILE A 53 -4.85 -7.86 -6.30
C ILE A 53 -4.93 -8.86 -7.46
N VAL A 54 -6.05 -9.58 -7.57
CA VAL A 54 -6.30 -10.56 -8.63
C VAL A 54 -6.39 -9.86 -9.99
N ASP A 55 -7.08 -8.74 -10.08
CA ASP A 55 -7.22 -7.96 -11.31
C ASP A 55 -5.87 -7.40 -11.78
N ALA A 56 -5.04 -6.91 -10.86
CA ALA A 56 -3.68 -6.47 -11.16
C ALA A 56 -2.82 -7.61 -11.71
N GLN A 57 -2.97 -8.83 -11.19
CA GLN A 57 -2.27 -10.01 -11.74
C GLN A 57 -2.76 -10.38 -13.15
N ASN A 58 -4.06 -10.27 -13.40
CA ASN A 58 -4.67 -10.64 -14.68
C ASN A 58 -4.40 -9.64 -15.80
N ALA A 59 -4.13 -8.37 -15.47
CA ALA A 59 -3.85 -7.32 -16.45
C ALA A 59 -2.56 -7.55 -17.26
N GLY A 60 -1.64 -8.40 -16.77
CA GLY A 60 -0.36 -8.66 -17.42
C GLY A 60 0.63 -7.48 -17.36
N GLU A 61 0.29 -6.43 -16.62
CA GLU A 61 1.14 -5.27 -16.36
C GLU A 61 1.80 -5.40 -14.98
N GLU A 62 3.09 -5.09 -14.90
CA GLU A 62 3.76 -5.00 -13.61
C GLU A 62 3.12 -3.88 -12.77
N THR A 63 2.68 -4.21 -11.56
CA THR A 63 2.03 -3.28 -10.63
C THR A 63 2.58 -3.50 -9.23
N LEU A 64 3.04 -2.43 -8.59
CA LEU A 64 3.40 -2.42 -7.18
C LEU A 64 2.18 -2.01 -6.35
N ILE A 65 1.84 -2.83 -5.35
CA ILE A 65 0.75 -2.55 -4.40
C ILE A 65 1.34 -2.47 -2.99
N LEU A 66 1.21 -1.31 -2.34
CA LEU A 66 1.57 -1.12 -0.94
C LEU A 66 0.30 -1.15 -0.09
N GLN A 67 0.27 -1.97 0.96
CA GLN A 67 -0.91 -2.18 1.79
C GLN A 67 -0.64 -1.82 3.26
N THR A 68 -1.63 -1.19 3.90
CA THR A 68 -1.67 -1.01 5.36
C THR A 68 -3.08 -1.16 5.93
N CYS A 69 -3.19 -1.32 7.25
CA CYS A 69 -4.47 -1.32 7.94
C CYS A 69 -5.09 0.09 7.96
N TRP A 70 -6.42 0.15 7.90
CA TRP A 70 -7.15 1.41 7.95
C TRP A 70 -8.44 1.30 8.79
N PRO A 71 -8.77 2.31 9.62
CA PRO A 71 -7.87 3.34 10.13
C PRO A 71 -6.66 2.74 10.88
N PRO A 72 -5.58 3.51 11.07
CA PRO A 72 -4.38 3.04 11.74
C PRO A 72 -4.68 2.48 13.14
N GLY A 73 -4.13 1.30 13.44
CA GLY A 73 -4.36 0.62 14.72
C GLY A 73 -5.70 -0.11 14.81
N THR A 74 -6.41 -0.29 13.68
CA THR A 74 -7.61 -1.13 13.58
C THR A 74 -7.42 -2.20 12.51
N THR A 75 -8.36 -3.13 12.37
CA THR A 75 -8.37 -4.14 11.29
C THR A 75 -9.54 -3.97 10.32
N PHE A 76 -10.33 -2.91 10.47
CA PHE A 76 -11.63 -2.76 9.81
C PHE A 76 -11.56 -2.68 8.29
N GLN A 77 -10.53 -2.02 7.77
CA GLN A 77 -10.33 -1.81 6.33
C GLN A 77 -8.84 -1.93 5.99
N ARG A 78 -8.55 -1.86 4.70
CA ARG A 78 -7.18 -1.77 4.17
C ARG A 78 -7.07 -0.54 3.29
N LEU A 79 -5.94 0.15 3.41
CA LEU A 79 -5.52 1.15 2.44
C LEU A 79 -4.56 0.45 1.47
N LEU A 80 -4.87 0.55 0.17
CA LEU A 80 -4.05 0.09 -0.94
C LEU A 80 -3.54 1.31 -1.69
N VAL A 81 -2.23 1.35 -1.94
CA VAL A 81 -1.59 2.33 -2.83
C VAL A 81 -1.03 1.57 -4.02
N PHE A 82 -1.42 1.98 -5.23
CA PHE A 82 -1.04 1.37 -6.48
C PHE A 82 0.01 2.22 -7.16
N ALA A 83 1.06 1.59 -7.68
CA ALA A 83 2.12 2.24 -8.44
C ALA A 83 2.52 1.40 -9.66
N LYS A 84 2.90 2.06 -10.75
CA LYS A 84 3.32 1.42 -12.01
C LYS A 84 4.79 1.70 -12.28
N PRO A 85 5.52 0.82 -12.99
CA PRO A 85 6.91 1.08 -13.40
C PRO A 85 7.04 2.43 -14.10
N LYS A 86 8.11 3.15 -13.77
CA LYS A 86 8.47 4.42 -14.40
C LYS A 86 8.99 4.22 -15.83
#